data_AF-A0A7H8N8G5-F1
#
_entry.id   AF-A0A7H8N8G5-F1
#
_cell.length_a   1.000
_cell.length_b   1.000
_cell.length_c   1.000
_cell.angle_alpha   90.00
_cell.angle_beta   90.00
_cell.angle_gamma   90.00
#
_symmetry.space_group_name_H-M   'P 1'
#
loop_
_entity.id
_entity.type
_entity.pdbx_description
1 polymer ?
#
loop_
_entity_poly.entity_id
_entity_poly.type
_entity_poly.pdbx_seq_one_letter_code
_entity_poly.pdbx_strand_id
1 'polypeptide(L)'
;MSTATKQEQLDEIREIVAEVLELEPEEISETSHFIEEHEADSLRAIEILARLEKKYKVEIPQSELPKMINLTEVYNVLAEHAGWQG
;
A
#
# COMPACT_ATOMS: atom_id res chain seq x y z
N MET A 1 -6.72 -5.11 22.89
CA MET A 1 -6.42 -4.36 21.65
C MET A 1 -6.47 -5.40 20.55
N SER A 2 -7.40 -5.25 19.60
CA SER A 2 -7.55 -6.23 18.52
C SER A 2 -6.31 -6.17 17.64
N THR A 3 -5.55 -7.25 17.59
CA THR A 3 -4.57 -7.48 16.54
C THR A 3 -5.33 -7.60 15.24
N ALA A 4 -5.30 -6.56 14.40
CA ALA A 4 -5.82 -6.64 13.05
C ALA A 4 -5.13 -7.79 12.32
N THR A 5 -5.89 -8.56 11.56
CA THR A 5 -5.41 -9.67 10.76
C THR A 5 -4.77 -9.13 9.47
N LYS A 6 -3.86 -9.92 8.87
CA LYS A 6 -3.24 -9.59 7.59
C LYS A 6 -4.26 -9.21 6.51
N GLN A 7 -5.41 -9.88 6.48
CA GLN A 7 -6.46 -9.59 5.50
C GLN A 7 -7.07 -8.21 5.72
N GLU A 8 -7.44 -7.86 6.96
CA GLU A 8 -7.99 -6.53 7.28
C GLU A 8 -7.01 -5.42 6.91
N GLN A 9 -5.71 -5.63 7.13
CA GLN A 9 -4.67 -4.69 6.75
C GLN A 9 -4.53 -4.56 5.23
N LEU A 10 -4.56 -5.67 4.49
CA LEU A 10 -4.54 -5.64 3.03
C LEU A 10 -5.77 -4.94 2.45
N ASP A 11 -6.95 -5.17 3.02
CA ASP A 11 -8.19 -4.52 2.59
C ASP A 11 -8.11 -3.01 2.83
N GLU A 12 -7.61 -2.58 3.99
CA GLU A 12 -7.39 -1.16 4.29
C GLU A 12 -6.34 -0.50 3.37
N ILE A 13 -5.27 -1.22 3.02
CA ILE A 13 -4.26 -0.71 2.06
C ILE A 13 -4.90 -0.61 0.68
N ARG A 14 -5.69 -1.60 0.27
CA ARG A 14 -6.37 -1.63 -1.03
C ARG A 14 -7.30 -0.44 -1.19
N GLU A 15 -8.08 -0.09 -0.17
CA GLU A 15 -8.93 1.10 -0.19
C GLU A 15 -8.11 2.37 -0.46
N ILE A 16 -6.97 2.55 0.23
CA ILE A 16 -6.12 3.74 0.05
C ILE A 16 -5.52 3.79 -1.35
N VAL A 17 -5.04 2.65 -1.85
CA VAL A 17 -4.48 2.58 -3.20
C VAL A 17 -5.57 2.85 -4.24
N ALA A 18 -6.76 2.26 -4.09
CA ALA A 18 -7.91 2.49 -4.96
C ALA A 18 -8.31 3.97 -5.02
N GLU A 19 -8.38 4.64 -3.88
CA GLU A 19 -8.68 6.07 -3.82
C GLU A 19 -7.63 6.93 -4.54
N VAL A 20 -6.34 6.63 -4.38
CA VAL A 20 -5.26 7.41 -5.03
C VAL A 20 -5.16 7.11 -6.52
N LEU A 21 -5.40 5.87 -6.92
CA LEU A 21 -5.41 5.46 -8.31
C LEU A 21 -6.74 5.80 -9.02
N GLU A 22 -7.75 6.28 -8.30
CA GLU A 22 -9.10 6.52 -8.83
C GLU A 22 -9.69 5.28 -9.50
N LEU A 23 -9.47 4.11 -8.89
CA LEU A 23 -9.94 2.81 -9.33
C LEU A 23 -10.89 2.20 -8.32
N GLU A 24 -11.66 1.20 -8.73
CA GLU A 24 -12.44 0.40 -7.79
C GLU A 24 -11.52 -0.59 -7.05
N PRO A 25 -11.73 -0.88 -5.75
CA PRO A 25 -10.93 -1.85 -5.01
C PRO A 25 -10.86 -3.22 -5.70
N GLU A 26 -11.95 -3.64 -6.33
CA GLU A 26 -12.07 -4.91 -7.04
C GLU A 26 -11.15 -5.01 -8.28
N GLU A 27 -10.72 -3.88 -8.84
CA GLU A 27 -9.79 -3.83 -9.98
C GLU A 27 -8.34 -4.06 -9.53
N ILE A 28 -8.04 -3.88 -8.24
CA ILE A 28 -6.69 -3.97 -7.70
C ILE A 28 -6.46 -5.35 -7.08
N SER A 29 -5.79 -6.22 -7.83
CA SER A 29 -5.36 -7.51 -7.31
C SER A 29 -4.12 -7.38 -6.41
N GLU A 30 -3.89 -8.36 -5.55
CA GLU A 30 -2.75 -8.38 -4.62
C GLU A 30 -1.39 -8.33 -5.33
N THR A 31 -1.34 -8.79 -6.58
CA THR A 31 -0.13 -8.89 -7.40
C THR A 31 -0.13 -7.97 -8.61
N SER A 32 -1.21 -7.22 -8.85
CA SER A 32 -1.33 -6.33 -10.00
C SER A 32 -0.29 -5.23 -9.92
N HIS A 33 0.47 -5.03 -10.99
CA HIS A 33 1.49 -4.01 -11.01
C HIS A 33 0.86 -2.62 -11.23
N PHE A 34 0.98 -1.72 -10.25
CA PHE A 34 0.35 -0.41 -10.29
C PHE A 34 0.75 0.43 -11.51
N ILE A 35 2.04 0.46 -11.85
CA ILE A 35 2.52 1.22 -13.02
C ILE A 35 2.15 0.53 -14.34
N GLU A 36 2.44 -0.77 -14.48
CA GLU A 36 2.29 -1.48 -15.75
C GLU A 36 0.83 -1.81 -16.11
N GLU A 37 -0.02 -2.08 -15.11
CA GLU A 37 -1.42 -2.51 -15.31
C GLU A 37 -2.43 -1.41 -15.01
N HIS A 38 -2.12 -0.48 -14.10
CA HIS A 38 -3.03 0.58 -13.65
C HIS A 38 -2.56 1.99 -14.00
N GLU A 39 -1.54 2.11 -14.86
CA GLU A 39 -0.98 3.38 -15.33
C GLU A 39 -0.64 4.36 -14.19
N ALA A 40 -0.28 3.83 -13.01
CA ALA A 40 0.12 4.65 -11.88
C ALA A 40 1.43 5.38 -12.20
N ASP A 41 1.50 6.66 -11.85
CA ASP A 41 2.70 7.45 -11.98
C ASP A 41 3.48 7.53 -10.65
N SER A 42 4.68 8.09 -10.70
CA SER A 42 5.52 8.30 -9.52
C SER A 42 4.87 9.21 -8.47
N LEU A 43 3.98 10.13 -8.86
CA LEU A 43 3.32 11.05 -7.94
C LEU A 43 2.24 10.32 -7.13
N ARG A 44 1.46 9.46 -7.79
CA ARG A 44 0.48 8.58 -7.15
C ARG A 44 1.16 7.63 -6.16
N ALA A 45 2.32 7.06 -6.53
CA ALA A 45 3.11 6.23 -5.60
C ALA A 45 3.58 7.01 -4.36
N ILE A 46 4.02 8.26 -4.52
CA ILE A 46 4.40 9.15 -3.40
C ILE A 46 3.19 9.47 -2.52
N GLU A 47 2.02 9.69 -3.11
CA GLU A 47 0.80 9.96 -2.36
C GLU A 47 0.32 8.73 -1.57
N ILE A 48 0.34 7.54 -2.18
CA ILE A 48 0.04 6.27 -1.49
C ILE A 48 0.93 6.15 -0.26
N LEU A 49 2.25 6.31 -0.43
CA LEU A 49 3.22 6.27 0.66
C LEU A 49 2.84 7.25 1.79
N ALA A 50 2.63 8.52 1.45
CA ALA A 50 2.30 9.55 2.43
C ALA A 50 0.98 9.28 3.18
N ARG A 51 -0.04 8.72 2.50
CA ARG A 51 -1.31 8.34 3.14
C ARG A 51 -1.13 7.16 4.10
N LEU A 52 -0.33 6.16 3.73
CA LEU A 52 -0.02 5.02 4.58
C LEU A 52 0.75 5.43 5.84
N GLU A 53 1.82 6.22 5.67
CA GLU A 53 2.60 6.77 6.79
C GLU A 53 1.71 7.52 7.78
N LYS A 54 0.83 8.39 7.26
CA LYS A 54 -0.11 9.16 8.09
C LYS A 54 -1.13 8.27 8.80
N LYS A 55 -1.70 7.27 8.12
CA LYS A 55 -2.72 6.37 8.70
C LYS A 55 -2.13 5.51 9.80
N TYR A 56 -1.00 4.87 9.53
CA TYR A 56 -0.37 3.91 10.43
C TYR A 56 0.66 4.54 11.39
N LYS A 57 0.92 5.84 11.25
CA LYS A 57 1.88 6.60 12.06
C LYS A 57 3.28 5.98 12.04
N VAL A 58 3.72 5.66 10.83
CA VAL A 58 5.05 5.10 10.53
C VAL A 58 5.82 6.06 9.64
N GLU A 59 7.13 5.89 9.60
CA GLU A 59 8.02 6.58 8.66
C GLU A 59 8.65 5.52 7.75
N ILE A 60 8.45 5.65 6.45
CA ILE A 60 8.96 4.75 5.43
C ILE A 60 9.85 5.56 4.48
N PRO A 61 11.14 5.20 4.32
CA PRO A 61 12.04 5.96 3.49
C PRO A 61 11.65 5.83 2.01
N GLN A 62 11.78 6.91 1.24
CA GLN A 62 11.46 6.92 -0.20
C GLN A 62 12.26 5.90 -1.02
N SER A 63 13.38 5.40 -0.50
CA SER A 63 14.14 4.29 -1.13
C SER A 63 13.35 2.98 -1.22
N GLU A 64 12.28 2.83 -0.45
CA GLU A 64 11.38 1.67 -0.48
C GLU A 64 10.28 1.80 -1.54
N LEU A 65 10.01 3.02 -2.04
CA LEU A 65 8.98 3.29 -3.04
C LEU A 65 9.12 2.44 -4.32
N PRO A 66 10.33 2.18 -4.88
CA PRO A 66 10.50 1.27 -6.01
C PRO A 66 10.08 -0.18 -5.74
N LYS A 67 9.95 -0.61 -4.48
CA LYS A 67 9.43 -1.94 -4.12
C LYS A 67 7.90 -1.96 -4.06
N MET A 68 7.25 -0.82 -3.86
CA MET A 68 5.79 -0.68 -3.71
C MET A 68 5.05 -0.76 -5.06
N ILE A 69 5.28 -1.86 -5.79
CA ILE A 69 4.78 -2.05 -7.16
C ILE A 69 3.39 -2.70 -7.22
N ASN A 70 2.97 -3.36 -6.15
CA ASN A 70 1.66 -4.01 -6.01
C ASN A 70 1.22 -4.02 -4.53
N LEU A 71 0.00 -4.47 -4.28
CA LEU A 71 -0.61 -4.52 -2.95
C LEU A 71 0.20 -5.35 -1.94
N THR A 72 0.68 -6.51 -2.36
CA THR A 72 1.47 -7.42 -1.52
C THR A 72 2.76 -6.75 -1.06
N GLU A 73 3.48 -6.11 -1.99
CA GLU A 73 4.75 -5.46 -1.66
C GLU A 73 4.55 -4.20 -0.81
N VAL A 74 3.48 -3.43 -1.06
CA VAL A 74 3.09 -2.33 -0.16
C VAL A 74 2.87 -2.83 1.26
N TYR A 75 2.11 -3.92 1.41
CA TYR A 75 1.91 -4.54 2.72
C TYR A 75 3.22 -4.97 3.36
N ASN A 76 4.12 -5.61 2.61
CA ASN A 76 5.41 -6.08 3.15
C ASN A 76 6.26 -4.92 3.66
N VAL A 77 6.40 -3.85 2.87
CA VAL A 77 7.14 -2.64 3.26
C VAL A 77 6.52 -2.02 4.51
N LEU A 78 5.19 -1.87 4.51
CA LEU A 78 4.48 -1.29 5.64
C LEU A 78 4.60 -2.15 6.90
N ALA A 79 4.46 -3.47 6.78
CA ALA A 79 4.56 -4.41 7.89
C ALA A 79 5.94 -4.37 8.56
N GLU A 80 7.01 -4.29 7.77
CA GLU A 80 8.39 -4.17 8.26
C GLU A 80 8.57 -2.91 9.12
N HIS A 81 8.02 -1.78 8.69
CA HIS A 81 8.16 -0.49 9.38
C HIS A 81 7.15 -0.29 10.53
N ALA A 82 5.96 -0.89 10.43
CA ALA A 82 4.92 -0.85 11.45
C ALA A 82 5.13 -1.89 12.56
N GLY A 83 6.12 -2.78 12.42
CA GLY A 83 6.38 -3.87 13.35
C GLY A 83 5.27 -4.92 13.35
N TRP A 84 4.57 -5.08 12.23
CA TRP A 84 3.54 -6.11 12.09
C TRP A 84 4.22 -7.47 11.96
N GLN A 85 4.09 -8.30 13.00
CA GLN A 85 4.52 -9.69 12.94
C GLN A 85 3.36 -10.53 12.38
N GLY A 86 3.56 -11.06 11.17
CA GLY A 86 2.72 -12.14 10.64
C GLY A 86 3.06 -13.48 11.29
#